data_AF-A0A523AXM8-F1
#
_entry.id   AF-A0A523AXM8-F1
#
_cell.length_a   1.000
_cell.length_b   1.000
_cell.length_c   1.000
_cell.angle_alpha   90.00
_cell.angle_beta   90.00
_cell.angle_gamma   90.00
#
_symmetry.space_group_name_H-M   'P 1'
#
loop_
_entity.id
_entity.type
_entity.pdbx_description
1 polymer ?
#
loop_
_entity_poly.entity_id
_entity_poly.type
_entity_poly.pdbx_seq_one_letter_code
_entity_poly.pdbx_strand_id
1 'polypeptide(L)'
;MLGPEGFSRLKNKAGETLLLQDEVSEKFKHLNLGEHSIPPELWEVEPWMANWVRERYRWEEGIYHRLAYEEFMEWARRVWEALLQTRKVIKEKPGPEETISTEWLSYGGIPPGFLVRPDLLLRTPFFNHPTTIVWLHLDFWKAEFDWAQGLHFKDGMPLSYWAIGMGERLASCLTEEERENFPRSYAITPKSFTYLPYRKDTVTGLRLFELPRSFSVDPAEWFPAARNLIRDFLDEMLPCWSKYPLVLSLSPGVSGIGSQQSPWGFSGFLGEVWLSSQNHRLGHPINYYGYDGPEGLENVLVRTLSREAFVRLMSGLYLRGPRGMLCDAVGKNCSPPKKTPLLHSIRKLTFEGKMFRDFAAPFDDGIPPPRALLTALPAPIYKETTLEELNLWENPDNLPREYRELLESEAGIDFKTGRVPSYEEVPRLKWLFDPTIEWLKPKDFPEMDWSRGQVWPLDLTREKMEIMVEEGYDGSGKDLLHYSCLADRKLGQYGKTILLGTMPYKLPEE
;
A
#
# COMPACT_ATOMS: atom_id res chain seq x y z
N MET A 1 23.38 2.66 9.34
CA MET A 1 23.69 3.88 10.08
C MET A 1 23.39 5.00 9.12
N LEU A 2 22.47 5.90 9.46
CA LEU A 2 22.12 6.99 8.56
C LEU A 2 23.22 8.07 8.68
N GLY A 3 24.29 7.88 7.92
CA GLY A 3 25.42 8.81 7.88
C GLY A 3 24.96 10.23 7.48
N PRO A 4 25.41 11.31 8.14
CA PRO A 4 24.87 12.66 7.94
C PRO A 4 24.85 13.16 6.49
N GLU A 5 25.77 12.69 5.65
CA GLU A 5 25.79 12.98 4.20
C GLU A 5 24.56 12.44 3.44
N GLY A 6 23.92 11.37 3.91
CA GLY A 6 22.72 10.78 3.31
C GLY A 6 21.53 11.72 3.48
N PHE A 7 21.21 12.07 4.73
CA PHE A 7 20.14 13.02 5.04
C PHE A 7 20.39 14.38 4.42
N SER A 8 21.64 14.87 4.46
CA SER A 8 22.02 16.13 3.81
C SER A 8 21.83 16.08 2.29
N ARG A 9 22.09 14.94 1.62
CA ARG A 9 21.82 14.78 0.18
C ARG A 9 20.32 14.72 -0.13
N LEU A 10 19.50 14.07 0.69
CA LEU A 10 18.05 14.06 0.51
C LEU A 10 17.44 15.46 0.73
N LYS A 11 17.83 16.13 1.83
CA LYS A 11 17.43 17.50 2.17
C LYS A 11 17.80 18.50 1.08
N ASN A 12 19.03 18.46 0.58
CA ASN A 12 19.46 19.35 -0.51
C ASN A 12 18.74 19.09 -1.85
N LYS A 13 18.09 17.93 -2.04
CA LYS A 13 17.34 17.60 -3.26
C LYS A 13 15.85 17.93 -3.19
N ALA A 14 15.22 17.79 -2.02
CA ALA A 14 13.79 18.07 -1.86
C ALA A 14 13.49 19.39 -1.12
N GLY A 15 14.52 20.19 -0.83
CA GLY A 15 14.41 21.60 -0.44
C GLY A 15 14.15 21.84 1.04
N GLU A 16 13.59 23.03 1.33
CA GLU A 16 13.31 23.50 2.69
C GLU A 16 12.34 22.58 3.44
N THR A 17 11.49 21.87 2.70
CA THR A 17 10.53 20.82 3.07
C THR A 17 11.06 19.68 3.97
N LEU A 18 12.37 19.58 4.19
CA LEU A 18 13.03 18.51 4.95
C LEU A 18 13.64 19.01 6.28
N LEU A 19 12.85 19.70 7.11
CA LEU A 19 13.12 19.90 8.54
C LEU A 19 12.88 18.62 9.39
N LEU A 20 12.51 17.53 8.73
CA LEU A 20 11.74 16.42 9.29
C LEU A 20 12.46 15.41 10.21
N GLN A 21 13.80 15.36 10.32
CA GLN A 21 14.41 14.37 11.22
C GLN A 21 14.48 14.88 12.68
N ASP A 22 15.18 15.97 12.94
CA ASP A 22 15.50 16.38 14.31
C ASP A 22 14.29 16.99 15.04
N GLU A 23 13.48 17.80 14.36
CA GLU A 23 12.30 18.43 14.98
C GLU A 23 11.17 17.42 15.26
N VAL A 24 10.96 16.45 14.38
CA VAL A 24 9.98 15.37 14.58
C VAL A 24 10.48 14.41 15.65
N SER A 25 11.79 14.12 15.66
CA SER A 25 12.44 13.35 16.74
C SER A 25 12.25 14.00 18.11
N GLU A 26 12.30 15.33 18.20
CA GLU A 26 12.11 16.08 19.45
C GLU A 26 10.63 16.19 19.85
N LYS A 27 9.70 16.37 18.89
CA LYS A 27 8.25 16.36 19.14
C LYS A 27 7.77 14.96 19.61
N PHE A 28 8.31 13.89 19.04
CA PHE A 28 8.04 12.49 19.43
C PHE A 28 9.13 11.85 20.30
N LYS A 29 9.92 12.63 21.06
CA LYS A 29 11.04 12.12 21.90
C LYS A 29 10.65 11.15 23.01
N HIS A 30 9.36 11.00 23.28
CA HIS A 30 8.81 9.99 24.19
C HIS A 30 8.59 8.62 23.52
N LEU A 31 8.54 8.59 22.18
CA LEU A 31 8.52 7.38 21.35
C LEU A 31 9.92 7.03 20.82
N ASN A 32 10.76 8.05 20.61
CA ASN A 32 12.09 7.93 20.05
C ASN A 32 13.15 7.59 21.12
N LEU A 33 14.02 6.61 20.83
CA LEU A 33 14.96 6.05 21.83
C LEU A 33 16.45 6.35 21.54
N GLY A 34 16.77 7.11 20.50
CA GLY A 34 18.15 7.52 20.21
C GLY A 34 18.37 8.09 18.82
N GLU A 35 19.53 8.71 18.65
CA GLU A 35 19.96 9.47 17.46
C GLU A 35 19.77 8.75 16.11
N HIS A 36 19.20 9.46 15.14
CA HIS A 36 19.29 9.26 13.67
C HIS A 36 19.09 7.82 13.12
N SER A 37 18.32 6.98 13.80
CA SER A 37 18.27 5.52 13.53
C SER A 37 17.18 5.06 12.55
N ILE A 38 16.40 5.98 11.99
CA ILE A 38 15.17 5.68 11.23
C ILE A 38 15.09 6.58 10.00
N PRO A 39 14.82 6.06 8.79
CA PRO A 39 14.54 6.89 7.63
C PRO A 39 13.18 7.59 7.78
N PRO A 40 13.04 8.89 7.43
CA PRO A 40 11.81 9.65 7.63
C PRO A 40 10.55 8.96 7.11
N GLU A 41 10.65 8.29 5.94
CA GLU A 41 9.58 7.51 5.29
C GLU A 41 8.80 6.57 6.25
N LEU A 42 9.45 6.01 7.29
CA LEU A 42 8.79 5.09 8.22
C LEU A 42 8.02 5.81 9.35
N TRP A 43 8.38 7.06 9.69
CA TRP A 43 7.55 7.93 10.54
C TRP A 43 6.42 8.58 9.74
N GLU A 44 6.70 8.91 8.50
CA GLU A 44 5.81 9.58 7.56
C GLU A 44 4.64 8.67 7.16
N VAL A 45 4.88 7.35 7.01
CA VAL A 45 3.82 6.38 6.72
C VAL A 45 3.31 5.68 8.01
N GLU A 46 4.07 4.78 8.68
CA GLU A 46 3.45 3.73 9.53
C GLU A 46 3.82 3.66 11.03
N PRO A 47 2.82 3.69 11.96
CA PRO A 47 3.08 3.62 13.40
C PRO A 47 3.40 2.20 13.88
N TRP A 48 2.87 1.16 13.21
CA TRP A 48 3.12 -0.23 13.60
C TRP A 48 4.51 -0.72 13.24
N MET A 49 5.08 -0.25 12.13
CA MET A 49 6.48 -0.51 11.82
C MET A 49 7.37 0.14 12.87
N ALA A 50 7.03 1.35 13.32
CA ALA A 50 7.77 2.01 14.39
C ALA A 50 7.67 1.25 15.73
N ASN A 51 6.47 0.86 16.15
CA ASN A 51 6.27 0.01 17.33
C ASN A 51 7.03 -1.32 17.23
N TRP A 52 7.05 -1.93 16.04
CA TRP A 52 7.71 -3.20 15.82
C TRP A 52 9.22 -3.15 16.03
N VAL A 53 9.91 -2.18 15.41
CA VAL A 53 11.37 -2.03 15.55
C VAL A 53 11.73 -1.57 16.98
N ARG A 54 10.94 -0.64 17.55
CA ARG A 54 11.08 -0.13 18.93
C ARG A 54 11.05 -1.25 19.97
N GLU A 55 10.06 -2.14 19.92
CA GLU A 55 9.90 -3.25 20.87
C GLU A 55 11.02 -4.31 20.77
N ARG A 56 11.54 -4.60 19.56
CA ARG A 56 12.32 -5.83 19.30
C ARG A 56 13.79 -5.63 18.95
N TYR A 57 14.13 -4.55 18.25
CA TYR A 57 15.40 -4.43 17.52
C TYR A 57 16.17 -3.14 17.77
N ARG A 58 15.65 -2.21 18.58
CA ARG A 58 16.34 -0.96 18.97
C ARG A 58 16.89 -0.15 17.78
N TRP A 59 16.25 -0.29 16.61
CA TRP A 59 16.55 0.45 15.38
C TRP A 59 17.93 0.15 14.74
N GLU A 60 18.36 -1.11 14.79
CA GLU A 60 19.54 -1.59 14.08
C GLU A 60 19.39 -1.61 12.53
N GLU A 61 20.36 -1.04 11.80
CA GLU A 61 20.39 -0.99 10.32
C GLU A 61 20.22 -2.37 9.64
N GLY A 62 20.77 -3.44 10.22
CA GLY A 62 20.70 -4.77 9.65
C GLY A 62 19.25 -5.24 9.44
N ILE A 63 18.32 -4.72 10.25
CA ILE A 63 16.89 -4.99 10.15
C ILE A 63 16.23 -4.25 8.99
N TYR A 64 16.69 -3.04 8.63
CA TYR A 64 16.19 -2.33 7.44
C TYR A 64 16.55 -3.09 6.15
N HIS A 65 17.81 -3.49 5.97
CA HIS A 65 18.22 -4.29 4.79
C HIS A 65 17.55 -5.66 4.76
N ARG A 66 17.26 -6.26 5.94
CA ARG A 66 16.50 -7.51 6.03
C ARG A 66 15.02 -7.32 5.70
N LEU A 67 14.40 -6.20 6.10
CA LEU A 67 13.04 -5.83 5.70
C LEU A 67 12.93 -5.60 4.19
N ALA A 68 13.89 -4.89 3.58
CA ALA A 68 13.95 -4.69 2.12
C ALA A 68 14.04 -6.01 1.34
N TYR A 69 14.83 -6.96 1.83
CA TYR A 69 14.87 -8.32 1.28
C TYR A 69 13.54 -9.08 1.44
N GLU A 70 12.86 -8.93 2.59
CA GLU A 70 11.59 -9.61 2.82
C GLU A 70 10.42 -8.99 2.03
N GLU A 71 10.42 -7.68 1.81
CA GLU A 71 9.55 -6.94 0.87
C GLU A 71 9.68 -7.53 -0.53
N PHE A 72 10.92 -7.62 -1.04
CA PHE A 72 11.22 -8.26 -2.33
C PHE A 72 10.65 -9.68 -2.43
N MET A 73 10.94 -10.52 -1.44
CA MET A 73 10.54 -11.93 -1.46
C MET A 73 9.01 -12.11 -1.39
N GLU A 74 8.32 -11.26 -0.62
CA GLU A 74 6.86 -11.26 -0.53
C GLU A 74 6.23 -10.73 -1.82
N TRP A 75 6.66 -9.57 -2.30
CA TRP A 75 6.11 -8.96 -3.51
C TRP A 75 6.29 -9.86 -4.74
N ALA A 76 7.49 -10.40 -4.97
CA ALA A 76 7.72 -11.31 -6.09
C ALA A 76 6.79 -12.54 -6.03
N ARG A 77 6.53 -13.08 -4.83
CA ARG A 77 5.57 -14.17 -4.63
C ARG A 77 4.13 -13.76 -4.87
N ARG A 78 3.72 -12.52 -4.54
CA ARG A 78 2.40 -11.97 -4.90
C ARG A 78 2.20 -11.95 -6.42
N VAL A 79 3.23 -11.65 -7.20
CA VAL A 79 3.17 -11.73 -8.68
C VAL A 79 3.09 -13.18 -9.17
N TRP A 80 3.81 -14.13 -8.55
CA TRP A 80 3.65 -15.55 -8.90
C TRP A 80 2.27 -16.10 -8.54
N GLU A 81 1.67 -15.68 -7.42
CA GLU A 81 0.31 -16.06 -7.08
C GLU A 81 -0.68 -15.54 -8.14
N ALA A 82 -0.57 -14.27 -8.55
CA ALA A 82 -1.40 -13.68 -9.59
C ALA A 82 -1.38 -14.51 -10.90
N LEU A 83 -0.19 -14.95 -11.34
CA LEU A 83 -0.02 -15.81 -12.51
C LEU A 83 -0.65 -17.20 -12.36
N LEU A 84 -0.55 -17.81 -11.18
CA LEU A 84 -1.15 -19.12 -10.89
C LEU A 84 -2.67 -19.03 -10.80
N GLN A 85 -3.19 -18.03 -10.09
CA GLN A 85 -4.61 -17.82 -9.89
C GLN A 85 -5.32 -17.45 -11.19
N THR A 86 -4.73 -16.57 -12.01
CA THR A 86 -5.21 -16.26 -13.37
C THR A 86 -5.48 -17.52 -14.17
N ARG A 87 -4.58 -18.51 -14.10
CA ARG A 87 -4.74 -19.80 -14.80
C ARG A 87 -5.80 -20.71 -14.16
N LYS A 88 -5.86 -20.78 -12.82
CA LYS A 88 -6.92 -21.51 -12.10
C LYS A 88 -8.30 -20.99 -12.54
N VAL A 89 -8.47 -19.68 -12.58
CA VAL A 89 -9.72 -18.98 -12.92
C VAL A 89 -10.11 -19.18 -14.38
N ILE A 90 -9.16 -19.10 -15.33
CA ILE A 90 -9.42 -19.41 -16.76
C ILE A 90 -9.91 -20.85 -16.95
N LYS A 91 -9.35 -21.79 -16.19
CA LYS A 91 -9.66 -23.24 -16.25
C LYS A 91 -11.00 -23.56 -15.59
N GLU A 92 -11.23 -23.06 -14.39
CA GLU A 92 -12.32 -23.49 -13.49
C GLU A 92 -13.54 -22.55 -13.49
N LYS A 93 -13.35 -21.28 -13.86
CA LYS A 93 -14.40 -20.28 -14.13
C LYS A 93 -15.42 -20.12 -12.98
N PRO A 94 -14.96 -19.68 -11.78
CA PRO A 94 -15.82 -19.46 -10.62
C PRO A 94 -17.00 -18.52 -10.92
N GLY A 95 -18.12 -18.79 -10.25
CA GLY A 95 -19.34 -17.98 -10.32
C GLY A 95 -19.15 -16.58 -9.67
N PRO A 96 -19.98 -15.58 -10.03
CA PRO A 96 -19.85 -14.21 -9.51
C PRO A 96 -19.98 -14.05 -7.99
N GLU A 97 -20.54 -15.05 -7.31
CA GLU A 97 -20.69 -15.11 -5.85
C GLU A 97 -19.53 -15.87 -5.19
N GLU A 98 -18.79 -16.70 -5.95
CA GLU A 98 -17.58 -17.40 -5.49
C GLU A 98 -16.35 -16.48 -5.59
N THR A 99 -16.29 -15.57 -6.57
CA THR A 99 -15.12 -14.71 -6.82
C THR A 99 -14.78 -13.72 -5.72
N ILE A 100 -15.64 -13.55 -4.71
CA ILE A 100 -15.39 -12.74 -3.51
C ILE A 100 -14.69 -13.53 -2.38
N SER A 101 -14.57 -14.87 -2.48
CA SER A 101 -13.97 -15.68 -1.42
C SER A 101 -12.43 -15.62 -1.41
N THR A 102 -11.82 -15.83 -0.24
CA THR A 102 -10.35 -15.84 -0.04
C THR A 102 -9.63 -16.92 -0.87
N GLU A 103 -10.34 -17.97 -1.29
CA GLU A 103 -9.81 -18.98 -2.21
C GLU A 103 -9.64 -18.45 -3.64
N TRP A 104 -10.46 -17.46 -4.01
CA TRP A 104 -10.53 -16.88 -5.35
C TRP A 104 -9.83 -15.51 -5.44
N LEU A 105 -9.84 -14.71 -4.37
CA LEU A 105 -9.08 -13.46 -4.28
C LEU A 105 -7.56 -13.69 -4.43
N SER A 106 -6.93 -12.82 -5.19
CA SER A 106 -5.47 -12.80 -5.37
C SER A 106 -4.96 -11.39 -5.56
N TYR A 107 -3.64 -11.22 -5.44
CA TYR A 107 -2.98 -9.97 -5.74
C TYR A 107 -3.00 -9.66 -7.24
N GLY A 108 -3.07 -8.38 -7.61
CA GLY A 108 -3.08 -7.95 -9.02
C GLY A 108 -1.79 -8.23 -9.81
N GLY A 109 -0.70 -8.63 -9.14
CA GLY A 109 0.64 -8.72 -9.73
C GLY A 109 1.27 -7.37 -10.09
N ILE A 110 0.57 -6.26 -9.78
CA ILE A 110 0.96 -4.87 -10.00
C ILE A 110 0.72 -4.06 -8.72
N PRO A 111 1.43 -2.95 -8.46
CA PRO A 111 0.98 -1.93 -7.53
C PRO A 111 -0.32 -1.28 -8.03
N PRO A 112 -1.30 -0.98 -7.15
CA PRO A 112 -1.31 -1.29 -5.72
C PRO A 112 -1.61 -2.77 -5.42
N GLY A 113 -0.72 -3.41 -4.64
CA GLY A 113 -0.77 -4.84 -4.35
C GLY A 113 -1.67 -5.22 -3.17
N PHE A 114 -2.98 -4.96 -3.28
CA PHE A 114 -4.03 -5.54 -2.42
C PHE A 114 -4.72 -6.73 -3.10
N LEU A 115 -5.59 -7.44 -2.36
CA LEU A 115 -6.39 -8.54 -2.87
C LEU A 115 -7.56 -8.03 -3.73
N VAL A 116 -7.76 -8.62 -4.90
CA VAL A 116 -8.83 -8.28 -5.86
C VAL A 116 -9.56 -9.53 -6.35
N ARG A 117 -10.79 -9.35 -6.84
CA ARG A 117 -11.57 -10.44 -7.46
C ARG A 117 -10.90 -10.90 -8.77
N PRO A 118 -10.85 -12.21 -9.03
CA PRO A 118 -10.04 -12.76 -10.13
C PRO A 118 -10.59 -12.47 -11.55
N ASP A 119 -11.86 -12.10 -11.71
CA ASP A 119 -12.42 -11.67 -13.00
C ASP A 119 -11.73 -10.43 -13.58
N LEU A 120 -10.98 -9.71 -12.75
CA LEU A 120 -10.26 -8.48 -13.08
C LEU A 120 -8.78 -8.71 -13.39
N LEU A 121 -8.19 -9.81 -12.90
CA LEU A 121 -6.88 -10.31 -13.38
C LEU A 121 -6.94 -10.67 -14.87
N LEU A 122 -8.15 -10.98 -15.38
CA LEU A 122 -8.43 -11.23 -16.79
C LEU A 122 -8.70 -9.95 -17.59
N ARG A 123 -8.80 -8.79 -16.93
CA ARG A 123 -9.28 -7.52 -17.48
C ARG A 123 -8.62 -6.34 -16.78
N THR A 124 -7.29 -6.35 -16.69
CA THR A 124 -6.53 -5.20 -16.16
C THR A 124 -6.84 -3.98 -17.05
N PRO A 125 -7.66 -3.01 -16.61
CA PRO A 125 -8.44 -2.17 -17.53
C PRO A 125 -7.58 -1.19 -18.34
N PHE A 126 -6.33 -1.00 -17.89
CA PHE A 126 -5.32 -0.12 -18.46
C PHE A 126 -4.48 -0.78 -19.57
N PHE A 127 -4.46 -2.12 -19.67
CA PHE A 127 -3.53 -2.88 -20.53
C PHE A 127 -4.24 -3.85 -21.48
N ASN A 128 -5.23 -3.34 -22.21
CA ASN A 128 -5.95 -4.06 -23.28
C ASN A 128 -5.08 -4.36 -24.53
N HIS A 129 -3.79 -3.99 -24.50
CA HIS A 129 -2.81 -4.24 -25.55
C HIS A 129 -1.53 -4.85 -24.95
N PRO A 130 -0.81 -5.73 -25.66
CA PRO A 130 0.39 -6.38 -25.13
C PRO A 130 1.46 -5.36 -24.70
N THR A 131 1.83 -5.39 -23.42
CA THR A 131 2.64 -4.35 -22.75
C THR A 131 3.57 -4.99 -21.73
N THR A 132 4.78 -4.48 -21.59
CA THR A 132 5.71 -4.89 -20.52
C THR A 132 5.80 -3.78 -19.49
N ILE A 133 5.40 -4.04 -18.25
CA ILE A 133 5.54 -3.12 -17.12
C ILE A 133 6.81 -3.48 -16.35
N VAL A 134 7.56 -2.50 -15.89
CA VAL A 134 8.77 -2.68 -15.08
C VAL A 134 8.75 -1.75 -13.88
N TRP A 135 8.87 -2.33 -12.70
CA TRP A 135 8.92 -1.60 -11.43
C TRP A 135 10.34 -1.47 -10.93
N LEU A 136 10.67 -0.27 -10.46
CA LEU A 136 11.93 0.11 -9.86
C LEU A 136 11.65 0.39 -8.39
N HIS A 137 12.22 -0.38 -7.48
CA HIS A 137 12.04 -0.21 -6.03
C HIS A 137 13.20 0.62 -5.50
N LEU A 138 12.90 1.83 -5.05
CA LEU A 138 13.89 2.81 -4.60
C LEU A 138 14.12 2.69 -3.10
N ASP A 139 15.39 2.59 -2.69
CA ASP A 139 15.80 2.98 -1.34
C ASP A 139 16.00 4.50 -1.35
N PHE A 140 15.02 5.23 -0.79
CA PHE A 140 15.04 6.69 -0.73
C PHE A 140 16.13 7.22 0.23
N TRP A 141 16.55 6.44 1.23
CA TRP A 141 17.64 6.80 2.15
C TRP A 141 19.01 6.82 1.42
N LYS A 142 19.29 5.82 0.57
CA LYS A 142 20.50 5.75 -0.26
C LYS A 142 20.42 6.60 -1.52
N ALA A 143 19.20 6.85 -2.01
CA ALA A 143 18.87 7.24 -3.37
C ALA A 143 19.41 6.25 -4.43
N GLU A 144 19.15 4.96 -4.23
CA GLU A 144 19.61 3.86 -5.10
C GLU A 144 18.51 2.79 -5.27
N PHE A 145 18.38 2.15 -6.44
CA PHE A 145 17.35 1.12 -6.65
C PHE A 145 17.74 -0.23 -6.03
N ASP A 146 17.28 -0.51 -4.81
CA ASP A 146 17.57 -1.77 -4.13
C ASP A 146 17.17 -3.00 -4.98
N TRP A 147 16.10 -2.90 -5.78
CA TRP A 147 15.76 -3.93 -6.79
C TRP A 147 14.79 -3.46 -7.90
N ALA A 148 14.59 -4.33 -8.89
CA ALA A 148 13.63 -4.16 -9.98
C ALA A 148 13.00 -5.49 -10.45
N GLN A 149 11.85 -5.38 -11.11
CA GLN A 149 11.10 -6.51 -11.67
C GLN A 149 10.16 -6.08 -12.80
N GLY A 150 9.60 -7.03 -13.54
CA GLY A 150 8.68 -6.72 -14.64
C GLY A 150 7.71 -7.83 -14.97
N LEU A 151 6.58 -7.45 -15.55
CA LEU A 151 5.47 -8.34 -15.88
C LEU A 151 5.00 -8.01 -17.30
N HIS A 152 4.97 -9.03 -18.15
CA HIS A 152 4.45 -8.90 -19.50
C HIS A 152 2.95 -9.26 -19.51
N PHE A 153 2.15 -8.28 -19.91
CA PHE A 153 0.71 -8.39 -20.11
C PHE A 153 0.39 -8.70 -21.57
N LYS A 154 -0.62 -9.54 -21.78
CA LYS A 154 -1.23 -9.79 -23.09
C LYS A 154 -2.74 -9.86 -22.92
N ASP A 155 -3.48 -9.12 -23.74
CA ASP A 155 -4.95 -9.13 -23.78
C ASP A 155 -5.58 -8.92 -22.38
N GLY A 156 -5.04 -7.98 -21.60
CA GLY A 156 -5.49 -7.66 -20.24
C GLY A 156 -5.00 -8.61 -19.12
N MET A 157 -4.38 -9.74 -19.47
CA MET A 157 -3.91 -10.78 -18.53
C MET A 157 -2.39 -10.72 -18.28
N PRO A 158 -1.91 -11.01 -17.05
CA PRO A 158 -0.50 -11.25 -16.79
C PRO A 158 -0.08 -12.60 -17.39
N LEU A 159 0.89 -12.60 -18.32
CA LEU A 159 1.29 -13.79 -19.07
C LEU A 159 2.58 -14.43 -18.51
N SER A 160 3.58 -13.60 -18.20
CA SER A 160 4.92 -14.02 -17.82
C SER A 160 5.64 -12.93 -17.02
N TYR A 161 6.26 -13.32 -15.92
CA TYR A 161 6.95 -12.45 -14.97
C TYR A 161 8.46 -12.58 -15.09
N TRP A 162 9.19 -11.55 -14.67
CA TRP A 162 10.60 -11.63 -14.36
C TRP A 162 10.96 -10.77 -13.14
N ALA A 163 11.79 -11.31 -12.25
CA ALA A 163 12.56 -10.51 -11.30
C ALA A 163 13.93 -10.24 -11.92
N ILE A 164 14.34 -8.97 -12.03
CA ILE A 164 15.62 -8.61 -12.67
C ILE A 164 16.25 -7.43 -11.94
N GLY A 165 17.38 -7.72 -11.32
CA GLY A 165 18.17 -6.69 -10.65
C GLY A 165 17.83 -6.58 -9.19
N MET A 166 18.79 -6.92 -8.34
CA MET A 166 18.85 -6.45 -6.97
C MET A 166 20.27 -6.00 -6.66
N GLY A 167 20.43 -5.04 -5.76
CA GLY A 167 21.74 -4.62 -5.28
C GLY A 167 22.48 -5.76 -4.57
N GLU A 168 23.81 -5.69 -4.53
CA GLU A 168 24.66 -6.73 -3.91
C GLU A 168 24.25 -7.07 -2.47
N ARG A 169 23.74 -6.09 -1.70
CA ARG A 169 23.22 -6.30 -0.34
C ARG A 169 22.02 -7.25 -0.31
N LEU A 170 21.02 -7.05 -1.17
CA LEU A 170 19.85 -7.95 -1.26
C LEU A 170 20.25 -9.32 -1.83
N ALA A 171 21.14 -9.34 -2.83
CA ALA A 171 21.66 -10.60 -3.39
C ALA A 171 22.43 -11.44 -2.35
N SER A 172 23.07 -10.81 -1.37
CA SER A 172 23.76 -11.50 -0.26
C SER A 172 22.80 -12.22 0.68
N CYS A 173 21.53 -11.79 0.77
CA CYS A 173 20.51 -12.39 1.63
C CYS A 173 19.85 -13.63 1.04
N LEU A 174 19.96 -13.87 -0.28
CA LEU A 174 19.47 -15.08 -0.95
C LEU A 174 20.27 -16.33 -0.53
N THR A 175 19.58 -17.41 -0.16
CA THR A 175 20.21 -18.73 0.04
C THR A 175 20.66 -19.34 -1.28
N GLU A 176 21.52 -20.37 -1.23
CA GLU A 176 21.92 -21.12 -2.43
C GLU A 176 20.72 -21.79 -3.11
N GLU A 177 19.85 -22.42 -2.30
CA GLU A 177 18.54 -22.95 -2.71
C GLU A 177 17.74 -21.91 -3.51
N GLU A 178 17.70 -20.64 -3.07
CA GLU A 178 16.99 -19.57 -3.78
C GLU A 178 17.72 -19.14 -5.03
N ARG A 179 19.05 -18.97 -4.98
CA ARG A 179 19.84 -18.60 -6.17
C ARG A 179 19.65 -19.61 -7.30
N GLU A 180 19.45 -20.89 -6.98
CA GLU A 180 19.16 -21.97 -7.94
C GLU A 180 17.67 -22.08 -8.30
N ASN A 181 16.77 -22.11 -7.31
CA ASN A 181 15.37 -22.55 -7.44
C ASN A 181 14.33 -21.44 -7.25
N PHE A 182 14.71 -20.17 -7.09
CA PHE A 182 13.78 -19.03 -7.20
C PHE A 182 13.01 -19.18 -8.53
N PRO A 183 11.66 -19.09 -8.55
CA PRO A 183 10.84 -19.77 -9.57
C PRO A 183 10.94 -19.26 -11.03
N ARG A 184 12.07 -19.57 -11.68
CA ARG A 184 12.41 -19.40 -13.11
C ARG A 184 11.43 -20.10 -14.08
N SER A 185 10.48 -20.89 -13.58
CA SER A 185 9.50 -21.64 -14.37
C SER A 185 8.65 -20.77 -15.30
N TYR A 186 8.54 -19.46 -15.05
CA TYR A 186 7.91 -18.47 -15.94
C TYR A 186 8.79 -17.24 -16.24
N ALA A 187 10.07 -17.28 -15.84
CA ALA A 187 10.97 -16.12 -15.80
C ALA A 187 12.37 -16.44 -16.35
N ILE A 188 12.81 -15.68 -17.34
CA ILE A 188 14.22 -15.66 -17.77
C ILE A 188 14.98 -14.71 -16.84
N THR A 189 15.55 -15.24 -15.77
CA THR A 189 16.46 -14.52 -14.88
C THR A 189 17.90 -14.66 -15.40
N PRO A 190 18.69 -13.57 -15.50
CA PRO A 190 20.12 -13.66 -15.79
C PRO A 190 20.86 -14.51 -14.75
N LYS A 191 22.00 -15.10 -15.12
CA LYS A 191 22.81 -15.92 -14.19
C LYS A 191 23.29 -15.15 -12.94
N SER A 192 23.38 -13.82 -13.02
CA SER A 192 23.57 -12.95 -11.85
C SER A 192 22.35 -12.06 -11.64
N PHE A 193 21.81 -12.07 -10.42
CA PHE A 193 20.79 -11.13 -9.99
C PHE A 193 21.27 -9.67 -9.97
N THR A 194 22.59 -9.41 -10.00
CA THR A 194 23.16 -8.05 -10.05
C THR A 194 23.38 -7.50 -11.47
N TYR A 195 22.98 -8.21 -12.54
CA TYR A 195 23.31 -7.81 -13.91
C TYR A 195 22.74 -6.44 -14.33
N LEU A 196 21.42 -6.24 -14.21
CA LEU A 196 20.78 -4.98 -14.64
C LEU A 196 21.18 -3.76 -13.78
N PRO A 197 21.21 -3.80 -12.43
CA PRO A 197 21.51 -2.62 -11.60
C PRO A 197 22.88 -2.02 -11.89
N TYR A 198 23.84 -2.84 -12.34
CA TYR A 198 25.21 -2.44 -12.64
C TYR A 198 25.49 -2.21 -14.14
N ARG A 199 24.50 -2.42 -15.03
CA ARG A 199 24.58 -1.99 -16.44
C ARG A 199 24.63 -0.46 -16.51
N LYS A 200 25.49 0.08 -17.38
CA LYS A 200 25.65 1.53 -17.61
C LYS A 200 24.81 2.01 -18.79
N ASP A 201 24.13 3.15 -18.62
CA ASP A 201 23.48 3.87 -19.72
C ASP A 201 24.56 4.53 -20.59
N THR A 202 24.34 4.55 -21.91
CA THR A 202 25.34 5.00 -22.88
C THR A 202 25.41 6.51 -23.04
N VAL A 203 24.40 7.25 -22.58
CA VAL A 203 24.32 8.71 -22.67
C VAL A 203 24.89 9.38 -21.42
N THR A 204 24.50 8.89 -20.24
CA THR A 204 24.91 9.43 -18.92
C THR A 204 26.16 8.77 -18.37
N GLY A 205 26.49 7.55 -18.79
CA GLY A 205 27.60 6.75 -18.24
C GLY A 205 27.33 6.18 -16.84
N LEU A 206 26.17 6.46 -16.24
CA LEU A 206 25.75 6.01 -14.91
C LEU A 206 25.20 4.60 -14.96
N ARG A 207 25.31 3.85 -13.85
CA ARG A 207 24.59 2.57 -13.69
C ARG A 207 23.11 2.81 -13.35
N LEU A 208 22.23 1.83 -13.63
CA LEU A 208 20.81 1.93 -13.22
C LEU A 208 20.67 2.27 -11.73
N PHE A 209 21.42 1.57 -10.87
CA PHE A 209 21.45 1.76 -9.42
C PHE A 209 21.86 3.19 -8.98
N GLU A 210 22.63 3.89 -9.82
CA GLU A 210 23.24 5.20 -9.52
C GLU A 210 22.39 6.39 -10.02
N LEU A 211 21.30 6.14 -10.76
CA LEU A 211 20.49 7.23 -11.34
C LEU A 211 19.84 8.13 -10.28
N PRO A 212 19.11 7.64 -9.24
CA PRO A 212 18.44 8.52 -8.28
C PRO A 212 19.43 9.27 -7.38
N ARG A 213 20.67 8.77 -7.23
CA ARG A 213 21.76 9.49 -6.59
C ARG A 213 22.23 10.68 -7.43
N SER A 214 22.15 10.59 -8.76
CA SER A 214 22.73 11.57 -9.69
C SER A 214 21.73 12.63 -10.18
N PHE A 215 20.45 12.28 -10.28
CA PHE A 215 19.33 13.17 -10.61
C PHE A 215 18.58 13.62 -9.33
N SER A 216 17.46 14.35 -9.43
CA SER A 216 16.65 14.69 -8.25
C SER A 216 15.81 13.50 -7.72
N VAL A 217 14.89 13.78 -6.80
CA VAL A 217 13.90 12.82 -6.30
C VAL A 217 12.71 12.61 -7.24
N ASP A 218 12.55 13.45 -8.28
CA ASP A 218 11.50 13.27 -9.30
C ASP A 218 11.88 12.15 -10.28
N PRO A 219 11.03 11.10 -10.42
CA PRO A 219 11.24 10.05 -11.42
C PRO A 219 11.33 10.53 -12.86
N ALA A 220 10.69 11.65 -13.21
CA ALA A 220 10.67 12.18 -14.57
C ALA A 220 12.07 12.55 -15.10
N GLU A 221 13.02 12.92 -14.22
CA GLU A 221 14.39 13.24 -14.61
C GLU A 221 15.20 12.02 -15.06
N TRP A 222 15.01 10.86 -14.41
CA TRP A 222 15.84 9.68 -14.61
C TRP A 222 15.15 8.51 -15.31
N PHE A 223 13.81 8.50 -15.43
CA PHE A 223 13.08 7.50 -16.22
C PHE A 223 13.62 7.35 -17.66
N PRO A 224 14.04 8.40 -18.41
CA PRO A 224 14.61 8.22 -19.74
C PRO A 224 15.90 7.37 -19.77
N ALA A 225 16.81 7.55 -18.81
CA ALA A 225 18.04 6.76 -18.71
C ALA A 225 17.77 5.32 -18.23
N ALA A 226 16.86 5.15 -17.27
CA ALA A 226 16.40 3.82 -16.85
C ALA A 226 15.74 3.06 -18.02
N ARG A 227 14.96 3.76 -18.85
CA ARG A 227 14.26 3.21 -20.02
C ARG A 227 15.23 2.70 -21.08
N ASN A 228 16.34 3.41 -21.35
CA ASN A 228 17.41 2.91 -22.22
C ASN A 228 17.95 1.58 -21.69
N LEU A 229 18.40 1.56 -20.43
CA LEU A 229 18.99 0.39 -19.75
C LEU A 229 18.08 -0.85 -19.76
N ILE A 230 16.78 -0.63 -19.58
CA ILE A 230 15.78 -1.69 -19.56
C ILE A 230 15.42 -2.16 -20.97
N ARG A 231 15.42 -1.27 -21.98
CA ARG A 231 15.28 -1.65 -23.40
C ARG A 231 16.45 -2.50 -23.87
N ASP A 232 17.66 -2.01 -23.68
CA ASP A 232 18.92 -2.71 -23.91
C ASP A 232 18.91 -4.14 -23.33
N PHE A 233 18.48 -4.26 -22.07
CA PHE A 233 18.34 -5.55 -21.41
C PHE A 233 17.26 -6.43 -22.06
N LEU A 234 16.09 -5.86 -22.38
CA LEU A 234 15.00 -6.59 -23.02
C LEU A 234 15.43 -7.13 -24.40
N ASP A 235 16.16 -6.35 -25.21
CA ASP A 235 16.65 -6.80 -26.51
C ASP A 235 17.73 -7.88 -26.41
N GLU A 236 18.63 -7.80 -25.42
CA GLU A 236 19.69 -8.80 -25.19
C GLU A 236 19.13 -10.13 -24.66
N MET A 237 18.31 -10.07 -23.62
CA MET A 237 17.94 -11.24 -22.81
C MET A 237 16.50 -11.73 -23.04
N LEU A 238 15.59 -10.84 -23.46
CA LEU A 238 14.15 -11.07 -23.56
C LEU A 238 13.55 -10.62 -24.93
N PRO A 239 14.18 -10.91 -26.09
CA PRO A 239 13.81 -10.31 -27.38
C PRO A 239 12.40 -10.68 -27.87
N CYS A 240 11.77 -11.68 -27.26
CA CYS A 240 10.34 -11.98 -27.47
C CYS A 240 9.41 -10.87 -26.95
N TRP A 241 9.86 -10.06 -25.98
CA TRP A 241 9.09 -8.98 -25.34
C TRP A 241 9.59 -7.56 -25.65
N SER A 242 10.85 -7.38 -26.10
CA SER A 242 11.42 -6.04 -26.36
C SER A 242 10.63 -5.22 -27.39
N LYS A 243 10.06 -5.90 -28.39
CA LYS A 243 9.19 -5.31 -29.43
C LYS A 243 7.87 -4.68 -28.93
N TYR A 244 7.47 -4.87 -27.67
CA TYR A 244 6.23 -4.32 -27.12
C TYR A 244 6.45 -2.96 -26.44
N PRO A 245 5.40 -2.15 -26.23
CA PRO A 245 5.43 -1.02 -25.30
C PRO A 245 6.02 -1.40 -23.95
N LEU A 246 6.90 -0.53 -23.44
CA LEU A 246 7.49 -0.59 -22.11
C LEU A 246 6.91 0.55 -21.29
N VAL A 247 6.45 0.25 -20.08
CA VAL A 247 6.06 1.23 -19.04
C VAL A 247 6.99 1.01 -17.86
N LEU A 248 7.67 2.06 -17.40
CA LEU A 248 8.38 2.07 -16.13
C LEU A 248 7.45 2.58 -15.04
N SER A 249 7.67 2.12 -13.82
CA SER A 249 7.00 2.61 -12.63
C SER A 249 7.97 2.64 -11.45
N LEU A 250 7.90 3.71 -10.66
CA LEU A 250 8.52 3.77 -9.34
C LEU A 250 7.61 3.08 -8.34
N SER A 251 8.21 2.24 -7.50
CA SER A 251 7.60 1.57 -6.36
C SER A 251 8.19 2.13 -5.06
N PRO A 252 7.39 2.24 -3.98
CA PRO A 252 7.81 2.77 -2.66
C PRO A 252 8.92 1.98 -1.95
N GLY A 253 9.37 0.83 -2.46
CA GLY A 253 10.41 0.03 -1.82
C GLY A 253 10.03 -0.33 -0.38
N VAL A 254 10.86 0.05 0.59
CA VAL A 254 10.66 -0.30 2.01
C VAL A 254 9.44 0.38 2.64
N SER A 255 9.05 1.60 2.24
CA SER A 255 7.79 2.18 2.71
C SER A 255 6.57 1.44 2.15
N GLY A 256 6.73 0.71 1.04
CA GLY A 256 5.74 -0.23 0.51
C GLY A 256 5.44 -1.41 1.42
N ILE A 257 6.27 -1.70 2.43
CA ILE A 257 5.96 -2.68 3.47
C ILE A 257 4.70 -2.26 4.23
N GLY A 258 4.51 -0.96 4.47
CA GLY A 258 3.36 -0.41 5.18
C GLY A 258 2.05 -0.81 4.52
N SER A 259 1.84 -0.28 3.32
CA SER A 259 0.81 -0.70 2.36
C SER A 259 0.63 -2.23 2.20
N GLN A 260 1.70 -3.02 2.26
CA GLN A 260 1.63 -4.49 2.18
C GLN A 260 1.17 -5.19 3.48
N GLN A 261 1.32 -4.54 4.64
CA GLN A 261 0.92 -5.02 5.97
C GLN A 261 -0.31 -4.29 6.55
N SER A 262 -0.76 -3.21 5.92
CA SER A 262 -1.98 -2.45 6.25
C SER A 262 -3.17 -3.40 6.41
N PRO A 263 -4.03 -3.25 7.45
CA PRO A 263 -5.10 -4.21 7.73
C PRO A 263 -6.15 -4.31 6.61
N TRP A 264 -6.31 -3.23 5.85
CA TRP A 264 -7.42 -3.04 4.91
C TRP A 264 -6.88 -2.53 3.57
N GLY A 265 -7.06 -3.33 2.51
CA GLY A 265 -6.53 -3.03 1.18
C GLY A 265 -7.11 -1.79 0.52
N PHE A 266 -8.39 -1.47 0.75
CA PHE A 266 -9.07 -0.34 0.10
C PHE A 266 -9.14 0.90 0.98
N SER A 267 -9.72 0.76 2.18
CA SER A 267 -9.93 1.90 3.08
C SER A 267 -8.62 2.46 3.66
N GLY A 268 -7.65 1.59 3.97
CA GLY A 268 -6.28 1.95 4.32
C GLY A 268 -5.45 2.20 3.06
N PHE A 269 -4.88 1.14 2.50
CA PHE A 269 -3.82 1.23 1.49
C PHE A 269 -4.19 2.05 0.24
N LEU A 270 -5.33 1.80 -0.40
CA LEU A 270 -5.69 2.62 -1.57
C LEU A 270 -5.93 4.12 -1.23
N GLY A 271 -6.23 4.43 0.03
CA GLY A 271 -6.25 5.80 0.56
C GLY A 271 -4.86 6.45 0.65
N GLU A 272 -3.82 5.69 1.02
CA GLU A 272 -2.41 6.11 0.99
C GLU A 272 -1.97 6.46 -0.45
N VAL A 273 -2.30 5.58 -1.41
CA VAL A 273 -1.94 5.73 -2.83
C VAL A 273 -2.58 6.98 -3.45
N TRP A 274 -3.86 7.24 -3.13
CA TRP A 274 -4.56 8.46 -3.57
C TRP A 274 -3.81 9.71 -3.11
N LEU A 275 -3.48 9.81 -1.80
CA LEU A 275 -2.74 10.95 -1.27
C LEU A 275 -1.34 11.08 -1.87
N SER A 276 -0.60 9.98 -2.06
CA SER A 276 0.75 10.01 -2.62
C SER A 276 0.79 10.62 -4.03
N SER A 277 -0.22 10.39 -4.85
CA SER A 277 -0.33 11.06 -6.16
C SER A 277 -0.80 12.53 -6.08
N GLN A 278 -1.38 12.95 -4.94
CA GLN A 278 -1.67 14.35 -4.60
C GLN A 278 -0.54 15.02 -3.80
N ASN A 279 0.66 14.42 -3.70
CA ASN A 279 1.77 14.93 -2.89
C ASN A 279 2.15 16.40 -3.17
N HIS A 280 1.91 16.90 -4.38
CA HIS A 280 2.07 18.32 -4.74
C HIS A 280 1.17 19.29 -3.94
N ARG A 281 -0.02 18.86 -3.50
CA ARG A 281 -0.92 19.64 -2.64
C ARG A 281 -0.48 19.57 -1.17
N LEU A 282 -0.14 18.36 -0.72
CA LEU A 282 0.34 18.07 0.63
C LEU A 282 1.72 18.70 0.92
N GLY A 283 2.45 19.11 -0.11
CA GLY A 283 3.84 19.55 0.00
C GLY A 283 4.81 18.41 0.31
N HIS A 284 4.47 17.15 0.02
CA HIS A 284 5.33 16.02 0.34
C HIS A 284 6.61 16.04 -0.52
N PRO A 285 7.82 15.99 0.08
CA PRO A 285 9.09 16.09 -0.66
C PRO A 285 9.42 14.95 -1.63
N ILE A 286 8.63 13.87 -1.68
CA ILE A 286 8.94 12.63 -2.39
C ILE A 286 7.69 12.17 -3.14
N ASN A 287 7.84 11.64 -4.36
CA ASN A 287 6.76 10.88 -5.01
C ASN A 287 7.07 9.38 -4.89
N TYR A 288 6.21 8.62 -4.20
CA TYR A 288 6.42 7.18 -4.00
C TYR A 288 5.85 6.32 -5.13
N TYR A 289 4.89 6.84 -5.92
CA TYR A 289 4.26 6.13 -7.03
C TYR A 289 4.32 6.99 -8.30
N GLY A 290 5.22 6.62 -9.20
CA GLY A 290 5.35 7.23 -10.52
C GLY A 290 5.21 6.18 -11.62
N TYR A 291 4.85 6.61 -12.83
CA TYR A 291 5.00 5.82 -14.05
C TYR A 291 5.19 6.73 -15.27
N ASP A 292 5.91 6.27 -16.29
CA ASP A 292 6.22 7.04 -17.52
C ASP A 292 5.38 6.59 -18.74
N GLY A 293 4.21 6.00 -18.46
CA GLY A 293 3.21 5.63 -19.46
C GLY A 293 2.29 6.81 -19.85
N PRO A 294 1.37 6.59 -20.81
CA PRO A 294 0.34 7.58 -21.13
C PRO A 294 -0.59 7.79 -19.92
N GLU A 295 -1.09 9.02 -19.75
CA GLU A 295 -1.94 9.36 -18.60
C GLU A 295 -3.23 8.51 -18.58
N GLY A 296 -3.30 7.60 -17.60
CA GLY A 296 -4.42 6.68 -17.42
C GLY A 296 -5.63 7.36 -16.78
N LEU A 297 -6.80 6.73 -16.95
CA LEU A 297 -8.06 7.17 -16.32
C LEU A 297 -7.93 7.30 -14.79
N GLU A 298 -7.08 6.50 -14.15
CA GLU A 298 -6.80 6.58 -12.71
C GLU A 298 -6.22 7.95 -12.30
N ASN A 299 -5.22 8.49 -13.01
CA ASN A 299 -4.69 9.84 -12.74
C ASN A 299 -5.78 10.91 -12.83
N VAL A 300 -6.72 10.76 -13.75
CA VAL A 300 -7.85 11.68 -13.91
C VAL A 300 -8.85 11.54 -12.76
N LEU A 301 -9.24 10.30 -12.42
CA LEU A 301 -10.16 10.01 -11.31
C LEU A 301 -9.58 10.48 -9.97
N VAL A 302 -8.31 10.20 -9.69
CA VAL A 302 -7.65 10.60 -8.44
C VAL A 302 -7.57 12.12 -8.30
N ARG A 303 -7.40 12.88 -9.40
CA ARG A 303 -7.42 14.35 -9.38
C ARG A 303 -8.81 14.98 -9.29
N THR A 304 -9.89 14.23 -9.59
CA THR A 304 -11.25 14.78 -9.73
C THR A 304 -12.25 14.29 -8.67
N LEU A 305 -12.11 13.06 -8.17
CA LEU A 305 -12.92 12.52 -7.08
C LEU A 305 -12.30 12.89 -5.73
N SER A 306 -13.11 12.97 -4.68
CA SER A 306 -12.59 12.95 -3.30
C SER A 306 -11.89 11.62 -2.99
N ARG A 307 -11.01 11.58 -1.97
CA ARG A 307 -10.38 10.31 -1.54
C ARG A 307 -11.43 9.26 -1.22
N GLU A 308 -12.48 9.64 -0.50
CA GLU A 308 -13.59 8.75 -0.14
C GLU A 308 -14.31 8.21 -1.38
N ALA A 309 -14.69 9.08 -2.33
CA ALA A 309 -15.35 8.66 -3.56
C ALA A 309 -14.47 7.76 -4.43
N PHE A 310 -13.16 8.04 -4.51
CA PHE A 310 -12.20 7.17 -5.20
C PHE A 310 -12.10 5.78 -4.55
N VAL A 311 -11.89 5.70 -3.23
CA VAL A 311 -11.81 4.42 -2.51
C VAL A 311 -13.12 3.62 -2.66
N ARG A 312 -14.28 4.26 -2.56
CA ARG A 312 -15.59 3.60 -2.73
C ARG A 312 -15.83 3.14 -4.17
N LEU A 313 -15.46 3.94 -5.17
CA LEU A 313 -15.49 3.54 -6.58
C LEU A 313 -14.60 2.32 -6.83
N MET A 314 -13.37 2.35 -6.30
CA MET A 314 -12.39 1.29 -6.51
C MET A 314 -12.74 0.01 -5.77
N SER A 315 -13.29 0.06 -4.54
CA SER A 315 -13.92 -1.11 -3.91
C SER A 315 -15.06 -1.65 -4.78
N GLY A 316 -15.93 -0.76 -5.30
CA GLY A 316 -17.03 -1.10 -6.19
C GLY A 316 -16.65 -1.64 -7.58
N LEU A 317 -15.37 -1.53 -7.96
CA LEU A 317 -14.78 -2.16 -9.15
C LEU A 317 -14.05 -3.46 -8.75
N TYR A 318 -13.11 -3.37 -7.82
CA TYR A 318 -12.10 -4.39 -7.55
C TYR A 318 -12.50 -5.45 -6.53
N LEU A 319 -13.38 -5.12 -5.58
CA LEU A 319 -13.82 -6.01 -4.50
C LEU A 319 -15.33 -5.96 -4.25
N ARG A 320 -16.11 -5.66 -5.28
CA ARG A 320 -17.58 -5.65 -5.21
C ARG A 320 -18.13 -7.05 -4.91
N GLY A 321 -18.79 -7.17 -3.77
CA GLY A 321 -19.52 -8.38 -3.37
C GLY A 321 -20.90 -8.51 -4.03
N PRO A 322 -21.63 -9.58 -3.71
CA PRO A 322 -22.99 -9.82 -4.20
C PRO A 322 -23.94 -8.64 -3.93
N ARG A 323 -24.97 -8.51 -4.78
CA ARG A 323 -25.98 -7.42 -4.78
C ARG A 323 -25.44 -5.98 -4.89
N GLY A 324 -24.13 -5.76 -4.93
CA GLY A 324 -23.52 -4.42 -4.91
C GLY A 324 -22.95 -3.99 -3.56
N MET A 325 -22.87 -4.91 -2.60
CA MET A 325 -22.15 -4.71 -1.34
C MET A 325 -20.69 -4.32 -1.61
N LEU A 326 -20.26 -3.19 -1.05
CA LEU A 326 -18.85 -2.80 -1.02
C LEU A 326 -18.12 -3.64 0.03
N CYS A 327 -16.94 -4.15 -0.29
CA CYS A 327 -16.12 -4.95 0.62
C CYS A 327 -14.71 -4.35 0.76
N ASP A 328 -14.02 -4.76 1.83
CA ASP A 328 -12.59 -4.62 2.02
C ASP A 328 -11.96 -5.99 2.33
N ALA A 329 -10.65 -6.11 2.22
CA ALA A 329 -9.93 -7.36 2.46
C ALA A 329 -8.70 -7.16 3.34
N VAL A 330 -8.54 -8.07 4.31
CA VAL A 330 -7.29 -8.27 5.03
C VAL A 330 -6.37 -9.10 4.14
N GLY A 331 -5.23 -8.50 3.74
CA GLY A 331 -4.25 -9.16 2.87
C GLY A 331 -3.66 -10.45 3.46
N LYS A 332 -2.96 -11.23 2.62
CA LYS A 332 -2.33 -12.51 2.96
C LYS A 332 -0.84 -12.50 2.60
N ASN A 333 -0.05 -13.35 3.25
CA ASN A 333 1.37 -13.52 2.98
C ASN A 333 1.60 -14.71 2.05
N CYS A 334 2.14 -14.44 0.85
CA CYS A 334 2.50 -15.48 -0.13
C CYS A 334 3.84 -16.18 0.26
N SER A 335 4.60 -15.56 1.15
CA SER A 335 5.82 -16.11 1.77
C SER A 335 5.53 -16.85 3.07
N PRO A 336 6.16 -18.02 3.32
CA PRO A 336 6.05 -18.70 4.60
C PRO A 336 6.82 -17.95 5.71
N PRO A 337 6.44 -18.08 7.00
CA PRO A 337 7.10 -17.41 8.12
C PRO A 337 8.62 -17.66 8.22
N LYS A 338 9.12 -18.79 7.72
CA LYS A 338 10.57 -19.10 7.68
C LYS A 338 11.36 -18.22 6.69
N LYS A 339 10.71 -17.65 5.67
CA LYS A 339 11.36 -16.84 4.63
C LYS A 339 11.16 -15.33 4.85
N THR A 340 10.00 -14.91 5.37
CA THR A 340 9.71 -13.51 5.75
C THR A 340 9.32 -13.33 7.23
N PRO A 341 10.14 -13.79 8.19
CA PRO A 341 9.82 -13.73 9.63
C PRO A 341 9.54 -12.32 10.16
N LEU A 342 10.19 -11.29 9.62
CA LEU A 342 9.97 -9.91 10.07
C LEU A 342 8.56 -9.45 9.66
N LEU A 343 8.19 -9.61 8.39
CA LEU A 343 6.85 -9.24 7.89
C LEU A 343 5.72 -9.98 8.62
N HIS A 344 5.87 -11.29 8.85
CA HIS A 344 4.92 -12.08 9.66
C HIS A 344 4.83 -11.56 11.10
N SER A 345 5.94 -11.14 11.70
CA SER A 345 5.95 -10.57 13.06
C SER A 345 5.43 -9.11 13.14
N ILE A 346 5.45 -8.36 12.04
CA ILE A 346 4.77 -7.06 11.93
C ILE A 346 3.26 -7.28 11.93
N ARG A 347 2.73 -8.18 11.09
CA ARG A 347 1.29 -8.53 11.07
C ARG A 347 0.78 -9.06 12.41
N LYS A 348 1.64 -9.71 13.19
CA LYS A 348 1.30 -10.14 14.54
C LYS A 348 0.97 -8.97 15.48
N LEU A 349 1.52 -7.76 15.28
CA LEU A 349 1.15 -6.58 16.07
C LEU A 349 -0.27 -6.09 15.83
N THR A 350 -0.74 -6.16 14.59
CA THR A 350 -2.13 -5.89 14.22
C THR A 350 -3.09 -6.71 15.10
N PHE A 351 -2.81 -8.01 15.23
CA PHE A 351 -3.63 -8.94 16.02
C PHE A 351 -3.21 -9.08 17.50
N GLU A 352 -2.10 -8.46 17.93
CA GLU A 352 -1.81 -8.16 19.34
C GLU A 352 -2.48 -6.85 19.80
N GLY A 353 -3.12 -6.09 18.89
CA GLY A 353 -3.82 -4.82 19.19
C GLY A 353 -2.90 -3.60 19.30
N LYS A 354 -1.60 -3.75 19.10
CA LYS A 354 -0.57 -2.72 19.35
C LYS A 354 -0.30 -1.79 18.16
N MET A 355 -1.11 -1.88 17.11
CA MET A 355 -0.86 -1.28 15.81
C MET A 355 -0.67 0.24 15.86
N PHE A 356 -1.55 0.92 16.60
CA PHE A 356 -1.58 2.37 16.75
C PHE A 356 -1.20 2.82 18.17
N ARG A 357 -0.63 1.91 18.97
CA ARG A 357 -0.38 2.15 20.39
C ARG A 357 0.70 3.19 20.61
N ASP A 358 0.41 4.14 21.49
CA ASP A 358 1.17 5.35 21.77
C ASP A 358 1.19 6.35 20.59
N PHE A 359 0.25 6.23 19.63
CA PHE A 359 0.17 7.08 18.42
C PHE A 359 -1.21 7.70 18.15
N ALA A 360 -2.32 6.97 18.32
CA ALA A 360 -3.64 7.39 17.86
C ALA A 360 -4.61 7.77 18.99
N ALA A 361 -5.02 9.04 19.03
CA ALA A 361 -6.03 9.50 19.98
C ALA A 361 -7.45 9.44 19.37
N PRO A 362 -8.47 8.97 20.11
CA PRO A 362 -8.46 8.50 21.50
C PRO A 362 -8.28 6.97 21.67
N PHE A 363 -7.73 6.26 20.67
CA PHE A 363 -7.78 4.80 20.57
C PHE A 363 -6.42 4.15 20.24
N ASP A 364 -5.61 3.88 21.26
CA ASP A 364 -4.29 3.24 21.10
C ASP A 364 -4.35 1.72 20.82
N ASP A 365 -5.29 0.99 21.44
CA ASP A 365 -5.34 -0.48 21.43
C ASP A 365 -6.50 -1.04 20.58
N GLY A 366 -6.26 -1.29 19.29
CA GLY A 366 -7.21 -1.96 18.40
C GLY A 366 -6.89 -1.85 16.90
N ILE A 367 -7.90 -2.15 16.07
CA ILE A 367 -7.87 -2.02 14.60
C ILE A 367 -9.01 -1.07 14.19
N PRO A 368 -8.73 0.04 13.46
CA PRO A 368 -9.80 0.90 12.95
C PRO A 368 -10.64 0.15 11.91
N PRO A 369 -11.98 0.21 11.95
CA PRO A 369 -12.83 -0.37 10.91
C PRO A 369 -12.71 0.43 9.60
N PRO A 370 -13.04 -0.16 8.43
CA PRO A 370 -12.86 0.50 7.13
C PRO A 370 -13.56 1.87 7.05
N ARG A 371 -14.75 2.00 7.64
CA ARG A 371 -15.50 3.27 7.72
C ARG A 371 -14.76 4.42 8.44
N ALA A 372 -13.87 4.13 9.40
CA ALA A 372 -13.04 5.16 10.05
C ALA A 372 -11.87 5.59 9.15
N LEU A 373 -11.28 4.64 8.43
CA LEU A 373 -10.22 4.93 7.47
C LEU A 373 -10.72 5.71 6.24
N LEU A 374 -12.02 5.71 5.94
CA LEU A 374 -12.65 6.61 4.96
C LEU A 374 -12.68 8.08 5.42
N THR A 375 -12.63 8.37 6.72
CA THR A 375 -12.67 9.77 7.24
C THR A 375 -11.37 10.25 7.88
N ALA A 376 -10.40 9.36 8.12
CA ALA A 376 -9.05 9.69 8.58
C ALA A 376 -8.20 10.45 7.53
N LEU A 377 -7.00 10.90 7.93
CA LEU A 377 -5.98 11.52 7.08
C LEU A 377 -4.80 10.54 6.86
N PRO A 378 -4.75 9.78 5.75
CA PRO A 378 -3.75 8.71 5.58
C PRO A 378 -2.29 9.14 5.36
N ALA A 379 -1.95 10.44 5.37
CA ALA A 379 -0.56 10.91 5.26
C ALA A 379 -0.36 12.27 5.97
N PRO A 380 0.89 12.66 6.29
CA PRO A 380 1.19 14.00 6.78
C PRO A 380 0.92 15.08 5.74
N ILE A 381 0.54 16.26 6.20
CA ILE A 381 0.37 17.47 5.39
C ILE A 381 1.57 18.36 5.69
N TYR A 382 2.55 18.46 4.79
CA TYR A 382 3.80 19.20 5.05
C TYR A 382 3.66 20.71 4.83
N LYS A 383 2.67 21.12 4.03
CA LYS A 383 2.39 22.52 3.69
C LYS A 383 0.97 22.90 4.12
N GLU A 384 0.80 24.08 4.72
CA GLU A 384 -0.53 24.65 4.98
C GLU A 384 -1.37 24.71 3.69
N THR A 385 -2.64 24.33 3.81
CA THR A 385 -3.58 24.12 2.70
C THR A 385 -5.03 24.26 3.20
N THR A 386 -6.02 23.98 2.36
CA THR A 386 -7.44 24.02 2.75
C THR A 386 -8.15 22.68 2.56
N LEU A 387 -9.30 22.51 3.22
CA LEU A 387 -10.19 21.35 3.03
C LEU A 387 -10.63 21.18 1.56
N GLU A 388 -10.79 22.28 0.82
CA GLU A 388 -11.11 22.28 -0.62
C GLU A 388 -9.92 21.81 -1.46
N GLU A 389 -8.71 22.32 -1.20
CA GLU A 389 -7.49 21.89 -1.87
C GLU A 389 -7.18 20.40 -1.62
N LEU A 390 -7.40 19.92 -0.39
CA LEU A 390 -7.19 18.52 -0.01
C LEU A 390 -8.18 17.55 -0.65
N ASN A 391 -9.43 17.96 -0.91
CA ASN A 391 -10.50 17.13 -1.46
C ASN A 391 -10.63 15.74 -0.78
N LEU A 392 -10.52 15.70 0.55
CA LEU A 392 -10.41 14.46 1.31
C LEU A 392 -11.74 13.69 1.41
N TRP A 393 -12.82 14.42 1.66
CA TRP A 393 -14.17 13.90 1.90
C TRP A 393 -15.13 14.43 0.84
N GLU A 394 -16.16 13.65 0.49
CA GLU A 394 -17.17 14.09 -0.48
C GLU A 394 -18.09 15.17 0.12
N ASN A 395 -18.39 15.08 1.42
CA ASN A 395 -19.18 16.09 2.11
C ASN A 395 -18.74 16.28 3.58
N PRO A 396 -17.86 17.25 3.90
CA PRO A 396 -17.43 17.50 5.28
C PRO A 396 -18.59 17.84 6.24
N ASP A 397 -19.72 18.36 5.76
CA ASP A 397 -20.87 18.70 6.62
C ASP A 397 -21.66 17.49 7.13
N ASN A 398 -21.33 16.28 6.64
CA ASN A 398 -21.82 15.02 7.19
C ASN A 398 -20.91 14.42 8.30
N LEU A 399 -19.77 15.03 8.62
CA LEU A 399 -18.90 14.58 9.73
C LEU A 399 -19.63 14.75 11.09
N PRO A 400 -19.54 13.77 12.01
CA PRO A 400 -20.08 13.92 13.36
C PRO A 400 -19.52 15.15 14.07
N ARG A 401 -20.37 15.82 14.85
CA ARG A 401 -20.00 17.01 15.61
C ARG A 401 -18.80 16.73 16.53
N GLU A 402 -18.81 15.59 17.19
CA GLU A 402 -17.79 15.14 18.13
C GLU A 402 -16.44 14.93 17.43
N TYR A 403 -16.44 14.54 16.14
CA TYR A 403 -15.22 14.44 15.33
C TYR A 403 -14.76 15.82 14.81
N ARG A 404 -15.69 16.71 14.45
CA ARG A 404 -15.36 18.11 14.12
C ARG A 404 -14.76 18.84 15.31
N GLU A 405 -15.37 18.74 16.50
CA GLU A 405 -14.85 19.28 17.76
C GLU A 405 -13.44 18.73 18.08
N LEU A 406 -13.18 17.44 17.82
CA LEU A 406 -11.83 16.84 17.93
C LEU A 406 -10.85 17.44 16.90
N LEU A 407 -11.26 17.61 15.64
CA LEU A 407 -10.39 18.15 14.59
C LEU A 407 -10.09 19.65 14.77
N GLU A 408 -11.01 20.43 15.31
CA GLU A 408 -10.79 21.83 15.66
C GLU A 408 -9.86 21.97 16.87
N SER A 409 -10.16 21.24 17.97
CA SER A 409 -9.41 21.38 19.22
C SER A 409 -8.03 20.71 19.18
N GLU A 410 -7.95 19.48 18.67
CA GLU A 410 -6.72 18.68 18.73
C GLU A 410 -5.88 18.75 17.45
N ALA A 411 -6.50 19.04 16.31
CA ALA A 411 -5.85 19.03 14.99
C ALA A 411 -5.59 20.42 14.38
N GLY A 412 -6.13 21.49 14.98
CA GLY A 412 -5.93 22.87 14.51
C GLY A 412 -6.60 23.21 13.17
N ILE A 413 -7.52 22.36 12.69
CA ILE A 413 -8.36 22.67 11.53
C ILE A 413 -9.35 23.76 11.90
N ASP A 414 -9.53 24.76 11.03
CA ASP A 414 -10.58 25.76 11.20
C ASP A 414 -11.64 25.53 10.11
N PHE A 415 -12.78 24.90 10.47
CA PHE A 415 -13.87 24.64 9.51
C PHE A 415 -14.60 25.92 9.06
N LYS A 416 -14.38 27.07 9.70
CA LYS A 416 -14.98 28.36 9.32
C LYS A 416 -14.14 29.08 8.27
N THR A 417 -12.81 28.93 8.27
CA THR A 417 -11.93 29.44 7.19
C THR A 417 -11.52 28.36 6.17
N GLY A 418 -11.75 27.08 6.48
CA GLY A 418 -11.33 25.94 5.69
C GLY A 418 -9.85 25.57 5.85
N ARG A 419 -9.09 26.24 6.74
CA ARG A 419 -7.64 26.05 6.95
C ARG A 419 -7.34 24.66 7.50
N VAL A 420 -6.30 24.02 6.96
CA VAL A 420 -5.66 22.83 7.52
C VAL A 420 -4.16 23.11 7.75
N PRO A 421 -3.66 22.97 8.99
CA PRO A 421 -2.28 23.29 9.32
C PRO A 421 -1.30 22.24 8.78
N SER A 422 -0.01 22.60 8.74
CA SER A 422 1.06 21.66 8.42
C SER A 422 1.41 20.74 9.60
N TYR A 423 2.11 19.66 9.28
CA TYR A 423 2.70 18.69 10.21
C TYR A 423 3.82 19.32 11.06
N GLU A 424 4.41 20.43 10.61
CA GLU A 424 5.33 21.22 11.41
C GLU A 424 4.61 21.95 12.55
N GLU A 425 3.35 22.35 12.36
CA GLU A 425 2.48 22.93 13.39
C GLU A 425 1.77 21.84 14.21
N VAL A 426 1.12 20.86 13.57
CA VAL A 426 0.31 19.82 14.23
C VAL A 426 0.66 18.40 13.75
N PRO A 427 1.73 17.77 14.28
CA PRO A 427 2.18 16.45 13.80
C PRO A 427 1.16 15.31 13.99
N ARG A 428 0.28 15.41 14.98
CA ARG A 428 -0.71 14.36 15.30
C ARG A 428 -1.94 14.34 14.39
N LEU A 429 -2.08 15.33 13.49
CA LEU A 429 -3.24 15.50 12.60
C LEU A 429 -3.62 14.22 11.83
N LYS A 430 -2.64 13.45 11.35
CA LYS A 430 -2.88 12.16 10.65
C LYS A 430 -3.29 10.98 11.54
N TRP A 431 -3.21 11.12 12.87
CA TRP A 431 -3.50 10.06 13.86
C TRP A 431 -4.78 10.29 14.66
N LEU A 432 -5.58 11.29 14.29
CA LEU A 432 -6.89 11.53 14.89
C LEU A 432 -7.97 10.79 14.09
N PHE A 433 -8.80 10.04 14.80
CA PHE A 433 -9.88 9.24 14.23
C PHE A 433 -11.22 9.65 14.83
N ASP A 434 -12.30 9.37 14.11
CA ASP A 434 -13.67 9.65 14.55
C ASP A 434 -13.98 8.99 15.90
N PRO A 435 -14.19 9.76 16.99
CA PRO A 435 -14.41 9.22 18.33
C PRO A 435 -15.76 8.52 18.48
N THR A 436 -16.68 8.65 17.51
CA THR A 436 -17.97 7.97 17.50
C THR A 436 -17.88 6.54 16.94
N ILE A 437 -16.75 6.17 16.33
CA ILE A 437 -16.55 4.86 15.69
C ILE A 437 -15.77 3.94 16.63
N GLU A 438 -16.45 2.94 17.19
CA GLU A 438 -15.78 1.90 17.98
C GLU A 438 -14.77 1.10 17.14
N TRP A 439 -13.56 0.95 17.68
CA TRP A 439 -12.46 0.19 17.09
C TRP A 439 -12.60 -1.32 17.33
N LEU A 440 -12.41 -2.10 16.26
CA LEU A 440 -12.43 -3.56 16.26
C LEU A 440 -11.31 -4.09 17.16
N LYS A 441 -11.54 -5.18 17.91
CA LYS A 441 -10.49 -5.84 18.69
C LYS A 441 -10.09 -7.16 18.00
N PRO A 442 -8.80 -7.53 17.98
CA PRO A 442 -8.34 -8.77 17.34
C PRO A 442 -9.04 -10.05 17.80
N LYS A 443 -9.53 -10.08 19.05
CA LYS A 443 -10.30 -11.19 19.63
C LYS A 443 -11.72 -11.35 19.09
N ASP A 444 -12.25 -10.35 18.37
CA ASP A 444 -13.60 -10.35 17.81
C ASP A 444 -13.62 -10.95 16.38
N PHE A 445 -12.44 -11.10 15.76
CA PHE A 445 -12.25 -11.77 14.47
C PHE A 445 -12.19 -13.31 14.65
N PRO A 446 -12.56 -14.10 13.61
CA PRO A 446 -12.23 -15.51 13.55
C PRO A 446 -10.72 -15.71 13.31
N GLU A 447 -10.20 -16.91 13.60
CA GLU A 447 -8.75 -17.20 13.55
C GLU A 447 -8.12 -16.84 12.19
N MET A 448 -7.06 -16.02 12.23
CA MET A 448 -6.44 -15.45 11.03
C MET A 448 -5.43 -16.41 10.40
N ASP A 449 -5.86 -17.17 9.39
CA ASP A 449 -4.94 -17.84 8.45
C ASP A 449 -4.28 -16.78 7.55
N TRP A 450 -3.09 -16.34 7.95
CA TRP A 450 -2.28 -15.38 7.17
C TRP A 450 -1.89 -15.86 5.77
N SER A 451 -2.09 -17.13 5.40
CA SER A 451 -1.92 -17.61 4.01
C SER A 451 -3.15 -17.41 3.13
N ARG A 452 -4.32 -17.09 3.74
CA ARG A 452 -5.59 -16.83 3.06
C ARG A 452 -6.04 -15.37 3.14
N GLY A 453 -5.79 -14.71 4.27
CA GLY A 453 -6.40 -13.41 4.57
C GLY A 453 -7.90 -13.56 4.88
N GLN A 454 -8.64 -12.44 4.89
CA GLN A 454 -10.08 -12.41 5.16
C GLN A 454 -10.78 -11.31 4.35
N VAL A 455 -12.11 -11.41 4.19
CA VAL A 455 -12.96 -10.45 3.46
C VAL A 455 -14.12 -9.99 4.32
N TRP A 456 -14.42 -8.69 4.31
CA TRP A 456 -15.46 -8.08 5.15
C TRP A 456 -16.24 -6.99 4.40
N PRO A 457 -17.47 -6.64 4.83
CA PRO A 457 -18.20 -5.50 4.28
C PRO A 457 -17.46 -4.18 4.58
N LEU A 458 -17.54 -3.19 3.69
CA LEU A 458 -16.87 -1.90 3.90
C LEU A 458 -17.53 -1.09 5.04
N ASP A 459 -18.81 -1.36 5.32
CA ASP A 459 -19.62 -0.78 6.40
C ASP A 459 -19.46 -1.43 7.78
N LEU A 460 -18.51 -2.35 7.94
CA LEU A 460 -18.28 -3.13 9.16
C LEU A 460 -18.19 -2.27 10.43
N THR A 461 -19.02 -2.59 11.42
CA THR A 461 -18.91 -2.15 12.81
C THR A 461 -18.43 -3.31 13.69
N ARG A 462 -18.02 -3.02 14.93
CA ARG A 462 -17.61 -4.07 15.88
C ARG A 462 -18.77 -5.00 16.23
N GLU A 463 -19.93 -4.45 16.58
CA GLU A 463 -21.17 -5.20 16.83
C GLU A 463 -21.57 -6.06 15.61
N LYS A 464 -21.42 -5.53 14.38
CA LYS A 464 -21.67 -6.28 13.14
C LYS A 464 -20.69 -7.44 12.97
N MET A 465 -19.41 -7.25 13.27
CA MET A 465 -18.40 -8.31 13.28
C MET A 465 -18.76 -9.40 14.30
N GLU A 466 -18.99 -9.02 15.55
CA GLU A 466 -19.33 -9.96 16.63
C GLU A 466 -20.54 -10.82 16.24
N ILE A 467 -21.62 -10.19 15.74
CA ILE A 467 -22.82 -10.91 15.28
C ILE A 467 -22.54 -11.82 14.07
N MET A 468 -21.73 -11.40 13.09
CA MET A 468 -21.40 -12.24 11.94
C MET A 468 -20.60 -13.48 12.36
N VAL A 469 -19.65 -13.33 13.28
CA VAL A 469 -18.82 -14.44 13.80
C VAL A 469 -19.62 -15.36 14.72
N GLU A 470 -20.52 -14.83 15.55
CA GLU A 470 -21.44 -15.63 16.38
C GLU A 470 -22.36 -16.53 15.54
N GLU A 471 -22.84 -16.06 14.39
CA GLU A 471 -23.63 -16.87 13.45
C GLU A 471 -22.78 -17.84 12.60
N GLY A 472 -21.45 -17.80 12.73
CA GLY A 472 -20.53 -18.76 12.12
C GLY A 472 -19.77 -18.26 10.88
N TYR A 473 -19.71 -16.95 10.63
CA TYR A 473 -18.86 -16.42 9.55
C TYR A 473 -17.36 -16.54 9.89
N ASP A 474 -16.59 -17.16 8.99
CA ASP A 474 -15.18 -17.51 9.17
C ASP A 474 -14.20 -16.50 8.53
N GLY A 475 -14.71 -15.39 7.97
CA GLY A 475 -13.89 -14.42 7.24
C GLY A 475 -13.51 -14.83 5.80
N SER A 476 -13.91 -16.01 5.33
CA SER A 476 -13.50 -16.56 4.03
C SER A 476 -14.13 -15.89 2.80
N GLY A 477 -15.05 -14.93 2.97
CA GLY A 477 -15.87 -14.34 1.91
C GLY A 477 -17.01 -15.24 1.42
N LYS A 478 -17.05 -16.53 1.81
CA LYS A 478 -18.16 -17.43 1.49
C LYS A 478 -19.43 -17.00 2.21
N ASP A 479 -20.56 -16.99 1.50
CA ASP A 479 -21.89 -16.61 2.00
C ASP A 479 -21.94 -15.21 2.67
N LEU A 480 -20.96 -14.35 2.40
CA LEU A 480 -20.74 -13.05 3.06
C LEU A 480 -21.97 -12.13 3.02
N LEU A 481 -22.75 -12.15 1.93
CA LEU A 481 -23.99 -11.39 1.82
C LEU A 481 -25.02 -11.85 2.88
N HIS A 482 -25.19 -13.15 3.05
CA HIS A 482 -26.16 -13.71 4.00
C HIS A 482 -25.79 -13.30 5.43
N TYR A 483 -24.52 -13.46 5.82
CA TYR A 483 -24.05 -13.07 7.15
C TYR A 483 -24.14 -11.55 7.38
N SER A 484 -23.80 -10.72 6.39
CA SER A 484 -24.05 -9.27 6.47
C SER A 484 -25.53 -8.98 6.69
N CYS A 485 -26.41 -9.46 5.82
CA CYS A 485 -27.85 -9.24 5.89
C CYS A 485 -28.48 -9.78 7.18
N LEU A 486 -27.96 -10.87 7.74
CA LEU A 486 -28.39 -11.43 9.02
C LEU A 486 -27.98 -10.53 10.20
N ALA A 487 -26.75 -10.03 10.21
CA ALA A 487 -26.31 -9.04 11.18
C ALA A 487 -27.08 -7.73 11.05
N ASP A 488 -27.25 -7.22 9.83
CA ASP A 488 -28.05 -6.02 9.55
C ASP A 488 -29.51 -6.18 10.00
N ARG A 489 -30.10 -7.38 9.92
CA ARG A 489 -31.44 -7.66 10.49
C ARG A 489 -31.44 -7.62 12.02
N LYS A 490 -30.46 -8.23 12.69
CA LYS A 490 -30.33 -8.19 14.15
C LYS A 490 -30.11 -6.77 14.69
N LEU A 491 -29.29 -5.97 14.00
CA LEU A 491 -29.04 -4.55 14.29
C LEU A 491 -30.26 -3.64 13.96
N GLY A 492 -31.30 -4.18 13.33
CA GLY A 492 -32.42 -3.39 12.81
C GLY A 492 -32.02 -2.40 11.71
N GLN A 493 -30.92 -2.65 10.99
CA GLN A 493 -30.35 -1.82 9.93
C GLN A 493 -30.57 -2.38 8.51
N TYR A 494 -31.08 -3.59 8.36
CA TYR A 494 -31.36 -4.24 7.07
C TYR A 494 -32.05 -3.31 6.06
N GLY A 495 -31.43 -3.15 4.88
CA GLY A 495 -31.92 -2.27 3.83
C GLY A 495 -31.97 -0.76 4.17
N LYS A 496 -31.39 -0.29 5.27
CA LYS A 496 -31.33 1.15 5.56
C LYS A 496 -30.26 1.85 4.73
N THR A 497 -30.45 3.16 4.52
CA THR A 497 -29.36 4.04 4.11
C THR A 497 -28.62 4.52 5.36
N ILE A 498 -27.32 4.28 5.39
CA ILE A 498 -26.38 4.78 6.41
C ILE A 498 -25.40 5.78 5.78
N LEU A 499 -24.54 6.39 6.60
CA LEU A 499 -23.31 7.03 6.12
C LEU A 499 -22.16 6.02 6.18
N LEU A 500 -21.35 5.98 5.12
CA LEU A 500 -20.18 5.11 4.99
C LEU A 500 -18.98 5.99 4.62
N GLY A 501 -18.33 6.55 5.65
CA GLY A 501 -17.58 7.79 5.51
C GLY A 501 -18.53 8.98 5.64
N THR A 502 -18.34 10.01 4.83
CA THR A 502 -19.26 11.15 4.69
C THR A 502 -20.39 10.92 3.69
N MET A 503 -20.29 9.92 2.82
CA MET A 503 -21.27 9.64 1.76
C MET A 503 -22.39 8.68 2.20
N PRO A 504 -23.62 8.86 1.67
CA PRO A 504 -24.68 7.86 1.80
C PRO A 504 -24.33 6.49 1.19
N TYR A 505 -24.79 5.44 1.83
CA TYR A 505 -24.68 4.04 1.39
C TYR A 505 -25.96 3.28 1.77
N LYS A 506 -26.59 2.63 0.79
CA LYS A 506 -27.71 1.72 0.98
C LYS A 506 -27.17 0.35 1.34
N LEU A 507 -27.47 -0.13 2.54
CA LEU A 507 -27.14 -1.50 2.96
C LEU A 507 -27.83 -2.53 2.06
N PRO A 508 -27.17 -3.69 1.81
CA PRO A 508 -27.69 -4.70 0.90
C PRO A 508 -28.94 -5.40 1.43
N GLU A 509 -29.62 -6.07 0.52
CA GLU A 509 -30.80 -6.92 0.75
C GLU A 509 -30.59 -8.24 -0.02
N GLU A 510 -31.12 -9.36 0.48
CA GLU A 510 -30.90 -10.72 -0.06
C GLU A 510 -31.50 -10.96 -1.45
#